data_AF-A0A9P1EH50-F1
#
_entry.id   AF-A0A9P1EH50-F1
#
_cell.length_a   1.000
_cell.length_b   1.000
_cell.length_c   1.000
_cell.angle_alpha   90.00
_cell.angle_beta   90.00
_cell.angle_gamma   90.00
#
_symmetry.space_group_name_H-M   'P 1'
#
loop_
_entity.id
_entity.type
_entity.pdbx_description
1 polymer ?
#
loop_
_entity_poly.entity_id
_entity_poly.type
_entity_poly.pdbx_seq_one_letter_code
_entity_poly.pdbx_strand_id
1 'polypeptide(L)'
;MAQRIWNPSTKDVVEKALKRVESVLKPNYVSNNIYSAFGTYRLTKDVKEAMQDLKIELTWMKCFLLTGERTEHGKVVAAVWSSAIELLAGSEVHGLLGTDDRFQPVIINTTELTKNLCKKFANLRQMIQPFLIMTCLSHVTLSPGS
;
A
#
# COMPACT_ATOMS: atom_id res chain seq x y z
N MET A 1 -7.65 -32.72 -2.84
CA MET A 1 -7.92 -31.53 -3.68
C MET A 1 -8.96 -30.68 -2.97
N ALA A 2 -8.59 -29.50 -2.50
CA ALA A 2 -9.56 -28.50 -2.03
C ALA A 2 -8.96 -27.08 -2.18
N GLN A 3 -9.49 -26.38 -3.18
CA GLN A 3 -9.73 -24.94 -3.27
C GLN A 3 -8.56 -23.98 -2.97
N ARG A 4 -7.85 -23.59 -4.03
CA ARG A 4 -7.25 -22.24 -4.12
C ARG A 4 -8.38 -21.23 -4.22
N ILE A 5 -8.85 -20.78 -3.06
CA ILE A 5 -9.77 -19.66 -2.94
C ILE A 5 -8.99 -18.41 -3.37
N TRP A 6 -9.53 -17.71 -4.37
CA TRP A 6 -9.10 -16.45 -4.96
C TRP A 6 -8.07 -15.65 -4.13
N ASN A 7 -6.77 -15.79 -4.44
CA ASN A 7 -5.75 -14.86 -3.96
C ASN A 7 -5.30 -14.01 -5.16
N PRO A 8 -5.70 -12.73 -5.27
CA PRO A 8 -4.96 -11.79 -6.09
C PRO A 8 -3.50 -11.83 -5.65
N SER A 9 -2.55 -11.65 -6.57
CA SER A 9 -1.16 -11.49 -6.13
C SER A 9 -1.12 -10.34 -5.13
N THR A 10 -0.37 -10.43 -4.02
CA THR A 10 -0.25 -9.33 -3.04
C THR A 10 0.08 -7.99 -3.75
N LYS A 11 0.78 -8.06 -4.88
CA LYS A 11 1.02 -6.96 -5.80
C LYS A 11 -0.24 -6.30 -6.36
N ASP A 12 -1.22 -7.09 -6.78
CA ASP A 12 -2.51 -6.60 -7.30
C ASP A 12 -3.29 -5.87 -6.21
N VAL A 13 -3.21 -6.36 -4.97
CA VAL A 13 -3.84 -5.71 -3.81
C VAL A 13 -3.19 -4.35 -3.55
N VAL A 14 -1.85 -4.31 -3.49
CA VAL A 14 -1.10 -3.05 -3.33
C VAL A 14 -1.35 -2.09 -4.51
N GLU A 15 -1.46 -2.60 -5.74
CA GLU A 15 -1.72 -1.78 -6.92
C GLU A 15 -3.13 -1.18 -6.92
N LYS A 16 -4.14 -1.94 -6.50
CA LYS A 16 -5.51 -1.42 -6.31
C LYS A 16 -5.55 -0.35 -5.23
N ALA A 17 -4.89 -0.58 -4.10
CA ALA A 17 -4.75 0.40 -3.02
C ALA A 17 -4.10 1.70 -3.51
N LEU A 18 -3.00 1.60 -4.27
CA LEU A 18 -2.32 2.75 -4.88
C LEU A 18 -3.23 3.53 -5.81
N LYS A 19 -3.89 2.85 -6.76
CA LYS A 19 -4.82 3.51 -7.70
C LYS A 19 -5.94 4.24 -6.96
N ARG A 20 -6.40 3.71 -5.83
CA ARG A 20 -7.43 4.35 -5.01
C ARG A 20 -6.92 5.63 -4.35
N VAL A 21 -5.75 5.58 -3.70
CA VAL A 21 -5.11 6.75 -3.11
C VAL A 21 -4.85 7.82 -4.17
N GLU A 22 -4.38 7.43 -5.36
CA GLU A 22 -4.17 8.35 -6.47
C GLU A 22 -5.46 8.98 -6.98
N SER A 23 -6.56 8.23 -7.02
CA SER A 23 -7.88 8.75 -7.39
C SER A 23 -8.33 9.85 -6.42
N VAL A 24 -8.18 9.62 -5.12
CA VAL A 24 -8.52 10.58 -4.05
C VAL A 24 -7.67 11.85 -4.17
N LEU A 25 -6.39 11.72 -4.53
CA LEU A 25 -5.47 12.85 -4.69
C LEU A 25 -5.70 13.69 -5.95
N LYS A 26 -6.56 13.26 -6.89
CA LYS A 26 -6.83 14.03 -8.11
C LYS A 26 -7.54 15.35 -7.77
N PRO A 27 -7.19 16.45 -8.47
CA PRO A 27 -7.74 17.78 -8.19
C PRO A 27 -9.26 17.88 -8.39
N ASN A 28 -9.85 17.01 -9.23
CA ASN A 28 -11.28 16.95 -9.53
C ASN A 28 -11.95 15.72 -8.89
N TYR A 29 -11.51 15.32 -7.69
CA TYR A 29 -12.16 14.22 -7.01
C TYR A 29 -13.62 14.59 -6.65
N VAL A 30 -14.57 13.93 -7.30
CA VAL A 30 -16.01 14.09 -7.06
C VAL A 30 -16.52 12.87 -6.31
N SER A 31 -17.06 13.08 -5.11
CA SER A 31 -17.75 12.03 -4.36
C SER A 31 -19.19 11.93 -4.86
N ASN A 32 -19.57 10.81 -5.47
CA ASN A 32 -20.92 10.57 -5.99
C ASN A 32 -21.90 10.10 -4.90
N ASN A 33 -21.74 10.55 -3.66
CA ASN A 33 -22.60 10.09 -2.59
C ASN A 33 -23.96 10.80 -2.65
N ILE A 34 -25.05 10.04 -2.61
CA ILE A 34 -26.43 10.56 -2.73
C ILE A 34 -26.80 11.42 -1.50
N TYR A 35 -26.05 11.28 -0.40
CA TYR A 35 -26.13 12.17 0.78
C TYR A 35 -25.40 13.51 0.63
N SER A 36 -24.64 13.71 -0.46
CA SER A 36 -24.01 14.99 -0.80
C SER A 36 -24.66 15.57 -2.05
N ALA A 37 -25.89 16.04 -1.91
CA ALA A 37 -26.61 16.72 -2.98
C ALA A 37 -25.90 18.02 -3.47
N PHE A 38 -24.89 18.52 -2.75
CA PHE A 38 -24.18 19.75 -3.12
C PHE A 38 -22.72 19.71 -2.65
N GLY A 39 -21.76 19.61 -3.59
CA GLY A 39 -20.40 20.09 -3.34
C GLY A 39 -19.28 19.14 -3.76
N THR A 40 -18.39 19.65 -4.61
CA THR A 40 -17.01 19.16 -4.74
C THR A 40 -16.30 19.25 -3.39
N TYR A 41 -15.86 18.12 -2.83
CA TYR A 41 -15.06 18.13 -1.61
C TYR A 41 -13.62 18.52 -1.95
N ARG A 42 -13.20 19.70 -1.49
CA ARG A 42 -11.77 20.03 -1.50
C ARG A 42 -11.12 19.33 -0.32
N LEU A 43 -10.20 18.40 -0.58
CA LEU A 43 -9.39 17.81 0.49
C LEU A 43 -8.70 18.93 1.28
N THR A 44 -8.73 18.84 2.60
CA THR A 44 -7.91 19.72 3.43
C THR A 44 -6.43 19.43 3.15
N LYS A 45 -5.57 20.43 3.39
CA LYS A 45 -4.12 20.30 3.21
C LYS A 45 -3.59 19.08 3.96
N ASP A 46 -4.02 18.89 5.21
CA ASP A 46 -3.60 17.81 6.09
C ASP A 46 -3.99 16.42 5.57
N VAL A 47 -5.21 16.26 5.02
CA VAL A 47 -5.64 14.99 4.41
C VAL A 47 -4.82 14.72 3.15
N LYS A 48 -4.56 15.76 2.34
CA LYS A 48 -3.76 15.61 1.12
C LYS A 48 -2.33 15.18 1.45
N GLU A 49 -1.70 15.78 2.46
CA GLU A 49 -0.36 15.40 2.92
C GLU A 49 -0.34 13.96 3.44
N ALA A 50 -1.27 13.59 4.33
CA ALA A 50 -1.35 12.22 4.85
C ALA A 50 -1.57 11.17 3.73
N MET A 51 -2.37 11.50 2.72
CA MET A 51 -2.60 10.63 1.56
C MET A 51 -1.35 10.52 0.67
N GLN A 52 -0.55 11.58 0.55
CA GLN A 52 0.73 11.53 -0.16
C GLN A 52 1.74 10.64 0.59
N ASP A 53 1.81 10.74 1.92
CA ASP A 53 2.68 9.88 2.73
C ASP A 53 2.27 8.41 2.59
N LEU A 54 0.97 8.12 2.65
CA LEU A 54 0.44 6.78 2.40
C LEU A 54 0.79 6.28 1.00
N LYS A 55 0.71 7.14 -0.03
CA LYS A 55 1.12 6.80 -1.40
C LYS A 55 2.60 6.41 -1.45
N ILE A 56 3.47 7.14 -0.77
CA ILE A 56 4.91 6.86 -0.72
C ILE A 56 5.16 5.47 -0.12
N GLU A 57 4.55 5.18 1.02
CA GLU A 57 4.74 3.89 1.68
C GLU A 57 4.17 2.71 0.87
N LEU A 58 2.99 2.86 0.26
CA LEU A 58 2.43 1.85 -0.65
C LEU A 58 3.31 1.63 -1.89
N THR A 59 3.90 2.70 -2.43
CA THR A 59 4.85 2.61 -3.55
C THR A 59 6.09 1.84 -3.13
N TRP A 60 6.60 2.09 -1.92
CA TRP A 60 7.71 1.35 -1.37
C TRP A 60 7.39 -0.16 -1.26
N MET A 61 6.21 -0.53 -0.75
CA MET A 61 5.77 -1.92 -0.67
C MET A 61 5.68 -2.58 -2.06
N LYS A 62 5.18 -1.86 -3.07
CA LYS A 62 5.17 -2.33 -4.46
C LYS A 62 6.59 -2.61 -4.97
N CYS A 63 7.52 -1.68 -4.74
CA CYS A 63 8.92 -1.83 -5.14
C CYS A 63 9.60 -3.02 -4.44
N PHE A 64 9.35 -3.21 -3.14
CA PHE A 64 9.84 -4.35 -2.37
C PHE A 64 9.39 -5.68 -2.98
N LEU A 65 8.08 -5.84 -3.24
CA LEU A 65 7.51 -7.06 -3.84
C LEU A 65 8.06 -7.32 -5.25
N LEU A 66 8.20 -6.28 -6.08
CA LEU A 66 8.76 -6.40 -7.43
C LEU A 66 10.24 -6.77 -7.41
N THR A 67 11.00 -6.23 -6.47
CA THR A 67 12.44 -6.50 -6.36
C THR A 67 12.69 -7.89 -5.79
N GLY A 68 11.88 -8.33 -4.82
CA GLY A 68 11.97 -9.67 -4.24
C GLY A 68 11.86 -10.79 -5.27
N GLU A 69 11.03 -10.64 -6.30
CA GLU A 69 10.90 -11.66 -7.34
C GLU A 69 12.14 -11.88 -8.22
N ARG A 70 13.11 -10.95 -8.18
CA ARG A 70 14.31 -11.01 -9.02
C ARG A 70 15.31 -12.06 -8.55
N THR A 71 15.23 -12.51 -7.29
CA THR A 71 16.17 -13.49 -6.72
C THR A 71 15.41 -14.54 -5.91
N GLU A 72 15.95 -15.76 -5.78
CA GLU A 72 15.32 -16.82 -4.99
C GLU A 72 15.22 -16.45 -3.50
N HIS A 73 16.27 -15.83 -2.95
CA HIS A 73 16.23 -15.31 -1.58
C HIS A 73 15.21 -14.19 -1.42
N GLY A 74 15.13 -13.27 -2.39
CA GLY A 74 14.15 -12.20 -2.40
C GLY A 74 12.71 -12.71 -2.45
N LYS A 75 12.42 -13.80 -3.16
CA LYS A 75 11.10 -14.44 -3.19
C LYS A 75 10.70 -14.97 -1.83
N VAL A 76 11.62 -15.62 -1.12
CA VAL A 76 11.38 -16.12 0.25
C VAL A 76 11.09 -14.97 1.19
N VAL A 77 11.93 -13.92 1.18
CA VAL A 77 11.73 -12.74 2.02
C VAL A 77 10.40 -12.05 1.69
N ALA A 78 10.10 -11.82 0.41
CA ALA A 78 8.84 -11.22 -0.02
C ALA A 78 7.63 -12.06 0.42
N ALA A 79 7.69 -13.39 0.32
CA ALA A 79 6.63 -14.29 0.72
C ALA A 79 6.32 -14.21 2.24
N VAL A 80 7.35 -14.09 3.08
CA VAL A 80 7.18 -13.93 4.55
C VAL A 80 6.35 -12.69 4.88
N TRP A 81 6.59 -11.58 4.16
CA TRP A 81 5.93 -10.30 4.43
C TRP A 81 4.64 -10.08 3.62
N SER A 82 4.35 -10.94 2.63
CA SER A 82 3.23 -10.76 1.70
C SER A 82 1.88 -10.69 2.41
N SER A 83 1.61 -11.57 3.39
CA SER A 83 0.34 -11.57 4.12
C SER A 83 0.13 -10.29 4.95
N ALA A 84 1.19 -9.75 5.55
CA ALA A 84 1.11 -8.50 6.32
C ALA A 84 0.87 -7.30 5.39
N ILE A 85 1.56 -7.26 4.25
CA ILE A 85 1.35 -6.23 3.22
C ILE A 85 -0.07 -6.31 2.66
N GLU A 86 -0.57 -7.52 2.39
CA GLU A 86 -1.91 -7.75 1.88
C GLU A 86 -2.99 -7.33 2.88
N LEU A 87 -2.80 -7.61 4.18
CA LEU A 87 -3.73 -7.19 5.22
C LEU A 87 -3.83 -5.65 5.28
N LEU A 88 -2.68 -4.95 5.30
CA LEU A 88 -2.65 -3.49 5.37
C LEU A 88 -3.20 -2.85 4.09
N ALA A 89 -2.76 -3.31 2.91
CA ALA A 89 -3.18 -2.75 1.62
C ALA A 89 -4.60 -3.15 1.23
N GLY A 90 -5.04 -4.34 1.60
CA GLY A 90 -6.36 -4.86 1.27
C GLY A 90 -7.41 -4.44 2.29
N SER A 91 -7.28 -4.87 3.53
CA SER A 91 -8.31 -4.63 4.55
C SER A 91 -8.34 -3.19 5.03
N GLU A 92 -7.17 -2.59 5.30
CA GLU A 92 -7.14 -1.27 5.95
C GLU A 92 -7.29 -0.13 4.94
N VAL A 93 -6.63 -0.18 3.78
CA VAL A 93 -6.81 0.85 2.73
C VAL A 93 -8.21 0.76 2.11
N HIS A 94 -8.72 -0.43 1.77
CA HIS A 94 -10.07 -0.52 1.22
C HIS A 94 -11.15 -0.25 2.27
N GLY A 95 -10.91 -0.61 3.54
CA GLY A 95 -11.81 -0.21 4.63
C GLY A 95 -11.86 1.31 4.82
N LEU A 96 -10.71 1.98 4.65
CA LEU A 96 -10.59 3.43 4.76
C LEU A 96 -11.10 4.21 3.55
N LEU A 97 -11.09 3.64 2.36
CA LEU A 97 -11.42 4.34 1.10
C LEU A 97 -12.65 3.79 0.38
N GLY A 98 -13.30 2.78 0.97
CA GLY A 98 -14.40 2.02 0.38
C GLY A 98 -13.94 1.04 -0.69
N THR A 99 -14.71 -0.04 -0.87
CA THR A 99 -14.54 -1.04 -1.94
C THR A 99 -15.37 -0.73 -3.20
N ASP A 100 -16.34 0.18 -3.11
CA ASP A 100 -17.22 0.63 -4.20
C ASP A 100 -17.21 2.17 -4.25
N ASP A 101 -17.15 2.75 -5.45
CA ASP A 101 -17.21 4.21 -5.67
C ASP A 101 -18.47 4.86 -5.08
N ARG A 102 -19.49 4.04 -4.76
CA ARG A 102 -20.78 4.44 -4.19
C ARG A 102 -20.80 4.55 -2.66
N PHE A 103 -19.87 3.92 -1.94
CA PHE A 103 -19.79 3.99 -0.48
C PHE A 103 -18.45 4.57 -0.07
N GLN A 104 -18.43 5.89 0.09
CA GLN A 104 -17.26 6.60 0.60
C GLN A 104 -17.43 6.84 2.11
N PRO A 105 -16.38 6.60 2.91
CA PRO A 105 -16.46 6.88 4.33
C PRO A 105 -16.56 8.38 4.56
N VAL A 106 -17.42 8.68 5.51
CA VAL A 106 -17.63 9.99 6.12
C VAL A 106 -16.27 10.64 6.41
N ILE A 107 -15.99 11.79 5.77
CA ILE A 107 -14.72 12.56 5.81
C ILE A 107 -14.36 13.07 7.23
N ILE A 108 -15.10 12.67 8.26
CA ILE A 108 -15.00 13.24 9.61
C ILE A 108 -13.78 12.71 10.38
N ASN A 109 -13.20 11.55 10.03
CA ASN A 109 -12.01 10.99 10.69
C ASN A 109 -10.91 10.48 9.74
N THR A 110 -10.95 10.88 8.47
CA THR A 110 -10.04 10.34 7.44
C THR A 110 -8.57 10.68 7.73
N THR A 111 -8.25 11.87 8.22
CA THR A 111 -6.86 12.28 8.49
C THR A 111 -6.15 11.37 9.50
N GLU A 112 -6.78 11.11 10.65
CA GLU A 112 -6.18 10.32 11.72
C GLU A 112 -6.04 8.85 11.33
N LEU A 113 -7.05 8.32 10.63
CA LEU A 113 -7.00 6.96 10.10
C LEU A 113 -5.91 6.82 9.02
N THR A 114 -5.79 7.78 8.10
CA THR A 114 -4.72 7.78 7.09
C THR A 114 -3.33 7.88 7.73
N LYS A 115 -3.16 8.75 8.75
CA LYS A 115 -1.89 8.87 9.50
C LYS A 115 -1.53 7.56 10.21
N ASN A 116 -2.49 6.93 10.88
CA ASN A 116 -2.26 5.64 11.54
C ASN A 116 -1.90 4.54 10.56
N LEU A 117 -2.56 4.50 9.41
CA LEU A 117 -2.24 3.55 8.35
C LEU A 117 -0.84 3.79 7.77
N CYS A 118 -0.47 5.04 7.52
CA CYS A 118 0.87 5.41 7.08
C CYS A 118 1.93 4.97 8.11
N LYS A 119 1.67 5.16 9.41
CA LYS A 119 2.57 4.71 10.49
C LYS A 119 2.73 3.19 10.50
N LYS A 120 1.66 2.43 10.28
CA LYS A 120 1.74 0.96 10.18
C LYS A 120 2.61 0.52 9.00
N PHE A 121 2.45 1.12 7.82
CA PHE A 121 3.32 0.82 6.69
C PHE A 121 4.78 1.22 6.93
N ALA A 122 5.03 2.39 7.52
CA ALA A 122 6.38 2.82 7.86
C ALA A 122 7.06 1.87 8.86
N ASN A 123 6.33 1.39 9.87
CA ASN A 123 6.81 0.37 10.80
C ASN A 123 7.13 -0.94 10.08
N LEU A 124 6.25 -1.39 9.17
CA LEU A 124 6.49 -2.58 8.37
C LEU A 124 7.76 -2.44 7.51
N ARG A 125 7.96 -1.27 6.89
CA ARG A 125 9.19 -0.95 6.15
C ARG A 125 10.43 -1.07 7.03
N GLN A 126 10.41 -0.53 8.25
CA GLN A 126 11.52 -0.64 9.19
C GLN A 126 11.83 -2.09 9.57
N MET A 127 10.82 -2.94 9.72
CA MET A 127 11.02 -4.37 10.00
C MET A 127 11.58 -5.14 8.79
N ILE A 128 11.22 -4.75 7.57
CA ILE A 128 11.72 -5.36 6.33
C ILE A 128 13.17 -4.91 6.02
N GLN A 129 13.53 -3.67 6.36
CA GLN A 129 14.78 -3.02 5.95
C GLN A 129 16.06 -3.82 6.23
N PRO A 130 16.24 -4.53 7.38
CA PRO A 130 17.41 -5.37 7.62
C PRO A 130 17.58 -6.51 6.59
N PHE A 131 16.48 -7.09 6.10
CA PHE A 131 16.52 -8.19 5.14
C PHE A 131 16.86 -7.72 3.72
N LEU A 132 16.50 -6.48 3.39
CA LEU A 132 16.89 -5.84 2.13
C LEU A 132 18.40 -5.59 2.06
N ILE A 133 19.00 -5.11 3.15
CA ILE A 133 20.45 -4.85 3.22
C ILE A 133 21.23 -6.16 3.04
N MET A 134 20.77 -7.24 3.68
CA MET A 134 21.41 -8.56 3.57
C MET A 134 21.31 -9.16 2.16
N THR A 135 20.22 -8.88 1.44
CA THR A 135 20.05 -9.29 0.04
C THR A 135 20.97 -8.51 -0.90
N CYS A 136 21.24 -7.23 -0.63
CA CYS A 136 22.17 -6.42 -1.44
C CYS A 136 23.65 -6.76 -1.16
N LEU A 137 24.01 -7.06 0.09
CA LEU A 137 25.40 -7.34 0.48
C LEU A 137 25.89 -8.74 0.08
N SER A 138 24.98 -9.71 -0.08
CA SER A 138 25.32 -11.06 -0.53
C SER A 138 25.75 -11.13 -2.02
N HIS A 139 25.49 -10.07 -2.80
CA HIS A 139 26.00 -9.94 -4.16
C HIS A 139 27.40 -9.31 -4.25
N VAL A 140 27.96 -8.77 -3.15
CA VAL A 140 29.28 -8.12 -3.13
C VAL A 140 30.41 -9.10 -2.80
N THR A 141 30.11 -10.30 -2.30
CA THR A 141 31.14 -11.26 -1.82
C THR A 141 31.44 -12.42 -2.77
N LEU A 142 30.87 -12.44 -3.97
CA LEU A 142 31.17 -13.47 -4.99
C LEU A 142 31.81 -12.88 -6.25
N SER A 143 32.95 -12.21 -6.07
CA SER A 143 33.94 -12.12 -7.13
C SER A 143 35.29 -12.59 -6.58
N PRO A 144 35.60 -13.90 -6.66
CA PRO A 144 36.97 -14.35 -6.50
C PRO A 144 37.73 -14.00 -7.79
N GLY A 145 38.22 -12.76 -7.89
CA GLY A 145 39.33 -12.47 -8.82
C GLY A 145 40.56 -13.17 -8.24
N SER A 146 41.03 -14.29 -8.79
CA SER A 146 41.62 -14.47 -10.13
C SER A 146 42.86 -13.60 -10.31
#